data_AF-A0A1Y0G4Z4-F1
#
_entry.id   AF-A0A1Y0G4Z4-F1
#
_cell.length_a   1.000
_cell.length_b   1.000
_cell.length_c   1.000
_cell.angle_alpha   90.00
_cell.angle_beta   90.00
_cell.angle_gamma   90.00
#
_symmetry.space_group_name_H-M   'P 1'
#
loop_
_entity.id
_entity.type
_entity.pdbx_description
1 polymer ?
#
loop_
_entity_poly.entity_id
_entity_poly.type
_entity_poly.pdbx_seq_one_letter_code
_entity_poly.pdbx_strand_id
1 'polypeptide(L)'
;MSELNYQDADPGTAAYRTRILVTPDYLRMDTGNDNGDFVLLDRASGELLNVIRSEQRAYRYESKIVRLSKPQPWKITQTVKQLAPTTRRFAWAVNGKTCGQVTAAATLLPDTVKALQQYWKALAPSQAQTWQRTPPEMRDECDLARYVLDIPRLFQYGLPLEDIASDGRTRRYESNRQLPMQADLFVVPKSYQTVRLAN
;
A
#
# COMPACT_ATOMS: atom_id res chain seq x y z
N MET A 1 14.94 0.43 -13.47
CA MET A 1 13.78 0.79 -12.63
C MET A 1 12.54 0.15 -13.22
N SER A 2 11.65 -0.37 -12.40
CA SER A 2 10.34 -0.87 -12.84
C SER A 2 9.30 0.23 -12.66
N GLU A 3 8.52 0.53 -13.69
CA GLU A 3 7.33 1.38 -13.58
C GLU A 3 6.08 0.51 -13.71
N LEU A 4 5.10 0.75 -12.83
CA LEU A 4 3.79 0.13 -12.86
C LEU A 4 2.72 1.21 -12.82
N ASN A 5 1.64 1.00 -13.55
CA ASN A 5 0.47 1.87 -13.52
C ASN A 5 -0.75 1.10 -13.03
N TYR A 6 -1.50 1.76 -12.17
CA TYR A 6 -2.75 1.33 -11.61
C TYR A 6 -3.81 2.40 -11.82
N GLN A 7 -5.06 1.96 -11.87
CA GLN A 7 -6.23 2.79 -11.71
C GLN A 7 -6.82 2.51 -10.33
N ASP A 8 -6.74 3.49 -9.44
CA ASP A 8 -7.30 3.45 -8.09
C ASP A 8 -8.63 4.22 -8.05
N ALA A 9 -9.55 3.82 -7.18
CA ALA A 9 -10.78 4.57 -6.95
C ALA A 9 -11.18 4.50 -5.48
N ASP A 10 -11.60 5.64 -4.93
CA ASP A 10 -12.23 5.71 -3.63
C ASP A 10 -13.76 5.49 -3.77
N PRO A 11 -14.45 5.13 -2.68
CA PRO A 11 -15.88 4.84 -2.74
C PRO A 11 -16.65 6.06 -3.23
N GLY A 12 -17.38 5.92 -4.34
CA GLY A 12 -18.19 7.00 -4.91
C GLY A 12 -17.41 8.09 -5.66
N THR A 13 -16.11 7.91 -5.89
CA THR A 13 -15.29 8.86 -6.67
C THR A 13 -14.93 8.31 -8.04
N ALA A 14 -14.53 9.20 -8.95
CA ALA A 14 -13.98 8.81 -10.24
C ALA A 14 -12.60 8.16 -10.03
N ALA A 15 -12.32 7.13 -10.81
CA ALA A 15 -11.03 6.47 -10.75
C ALA A 15 -9.89 7.41 -11.22
N TYR A 16 -8.73 7.31 -10.56
CA TYR A 16 -7.54 8.10 -10.82
C TYR A 16 -6.33 7.19 -11.05
N ARG A 17 -5.34 7.74 -11.76
CA ARG A 17 -4.10 7.02 -12.05
C ARG A 17 -3.17 7.07 -10.85
N THR A 18 -2.58 5.91 -10.53
CA THR A 18 -1.44 5.76 -9.63
C THR A 18 -0.30 5.11 -10.39
N ARG A 19 0.89 5.71 -10.32
CA ARG A 19 2.14 5.17 -10.84
C ARG A 19 3.03 4.77 -9.68
N ILE A 20 3.63 3.58 -9.78
CA ILE A 20 4.61 3.06 -8.82
C ILE A 20 5.93 2.86 -9.54
N LEU A 21 6.99 3.46 -9.01
CA LEU A 21 8.36 3.31 -9.49
C LEU A 21 9.17 2.52 -8.45
N VAL A 22 9.87 1.47 -8.89
CA VAL A 22 10.67 0.61 -8.01
C VAL A 22 12.10 0.49 -8.52
N THR A 23 13.04 0.69 -7.60
CA THR A 23 14.48 0.48 -7.75
C THR A 23 14.94 -0.40 -6.58
N PRO A 24 16.17 -0.96 -6.60
CA PRO A 24 16.68 -1.72 -5.45
C PRO A 24 16.57 -0.96 -4.11
N ASP A 25 16.74 0.37 -4.16
CA ASP A 25 16.84 1.21 -2.96
C ASP A 25 15.53 1.94 -2.62
N TYR A 26 14.64 2.15 -3.60
CA TYR A 26 13.47 3.00 -3.42
C TYR A 26 12.19 2.42 -4.01
N LEU A 27 11.08 2.78 -3.37
CA LEU A 27 9.75 2.77 -4.00
C LEU A 27 9.19 4.19 -3.98
N ARG A 28 8.67 4.65 -5.11
CA ARG A 28 7.93 5.92 -5.22
C ARG A 28 6.52 5.65 -5.72
N MET A 29 5.52 6.32 -5.14
CA MET A 29 4.15 6.35 -5.68
C MET A 29 3.75 7.80 -6.00
N ASP A 30 3.19 8.04 -7.18
CA ASP A 30 2.65 9.34 -7.60
C ASP A 30 1.52 9.15 -8.61
N THR A 31 1.03 10.23 -9.22
CA THR A 31 -0.08 10.21 -10.18
C THR A 31 0.37 10.11 -11.65
N GLY A 32 1.65 9.84 -11.90
CA GLY A 32 2.23 9.88 -13.25
C GLY A 32 2.89 11.22 -13.62
N ASN A 33 2.86 12.20 -12.71
CA ASN A 33 3.53 13.49 -12.88
C ASN A 33 4.83 13.54 -12.05
N ASP A 34 5.98 13.62 -12.70
CA ASP A 34 7.30 13.67 -12.06
C ASP A 34 7.44 14.90 -11.12
N ASN A 35 6.75 15.99 -11.46
CA ASN A 35 6.69 17.25 -10.73
C ASN A 35 5.50 17.34 -9.77
N GLY A 36 4.73 16.26 -9.60
CA GLY A 36 3.62 16.18 -8.65
C GLY A 36 4.09 15.78 -7.25
N ASP A 37 3.12 15.74 -6.33
CA ASP A 37 3.30 15.15 -5.01
C ASP A 37 3.58 13.65 -5.13
N PHE A 38 4.32 13.12 -4.17
CA PHE A 38 4.71 11.72 -4.21
C PHE A 38 4.96 11.16 -2.82
N VAL A 39 4.74 9.86 -2.70
CA VAL A 39 5.18 9.05 -1.57
C VAL A 39 6.51 8.42 -1.91
N LEU A 40 7.47 8.45 -1.01
CA LEU A 40 8.79 7.86 -1.16
C LEU A 40 9.11 6.94 0.02
N LEU A 41 9.41 5.69 -0.29
CA LEU A 41 9.97 4.71 0.63
C LEU A 41 11.44 4.51 0.31
N ASP A 42 12.31 4.76 1.28
CA ASP A 42 13.67 4.22 1.31
C ASP A 42 13.61 2.77 1.81
N ARG A 43 13.96 1.82 0.94
CA ARG A 43 13.79 0.38 1.18
C ARG A 43 14.84 -0.18 2.14
N ALA A 44 15.99 0.47 2.27
CA ALA A 44 17.08 0.05 3.15
C ALA A 44 16.77 0.41 4.61
N SER A 45 16.34 1.65 4.84
CA SER A 45 15.99 2.16 6.17
C SER A 45 14.54 1.89 6.58
N GLY A 46 13.64 1.67 5.62
CA GLY A 46 12.20 1.60 5.84
C GLY A 46 11.55 2.97 6.08
N GLU A 47 12.27 4.06 5.81
CA GLU A 47 11.75 5.42 5.95
C GLU A 47 10.71 5.72 4.89
N LEU A 48 9.51 6.14 5.33
CA LEU A 48 8.41 6.52 4.47
C LEU A 48 8.12 8.02 4.60
N LEU A 49 8.13 8.71 3.47
CA LEU A 49 7.85 10.14 3.35
C LEU A 49 6.65 10.36 2.42
N ASN A 50 5.75 11.26 2.80
CA ASN A 50 4.78 11.87 1.89
C ASN A 50 5.24 13.29 1.56
N VAL A 51 5.54 13.55 0.28
CA VAL A 51 6.14 14.81 -0.17
C VAL A 51 5.08 15.65 -0.86
N ILE A 52 4.77 16.79 -0.25
CA ILE A 52 3.82 17.78 -0.76
C ILE A 52 4.62 18.96 -1.29
N ARG A 53 4.70 19.07 -2.62
CA ARG A 53 5.58 20.04 -3.29
C ARG A 53 5.07 21.46 -3.17
N SER A 54 3.76 21.66 -3.23
CA SER A 54 3.12 22.98 -3.05
C SER A 54 3.42 23.58 -1.68
N GLU A 55 3.66 22.74 -0.68
CA GLU A 55 4.01 23.14 0.68
C GLU A 55 5.52 23.17 0.93
N GLN A 56 6.33 22.68 -0.02
CA GLN A 56 7.76 22.42 0.17
C GLN A 56 8.03 21.59 1.44
N ARG A 57 7.22 20.55 1.66
CA ARG A 57 7.26 19.71 2.86
C ARG A 57 7.35 18.24 2.53
N ALA A 58 8.08 17.52 3.40
CA ALA A 58 8.09 16.06 3.44
C ALA A 58 7.62 15.59 4.81
N TYR A 59 6.47 14.93 4.84
CA TYR A 59 5.87 14.37 6.04
C TYR A 59 6.39 12.96 6.26
N ARG A 60 7.18 12.78 7.31
CA ARG A 60 7.74 11.50 7.70
C ARG A 60 6.74 10.73 8.56
N TYR A 61 6.42 9.51 8.13
CA TYR A 61 5.66 8.57 8.95
C TYR A 61 6.53 8.05 10.09
N GLU A 62 5.97 8.01 11.30
CA GLU A 62 6.69 7.44 12.45
C GLU A 62 6.74 5.91 12.36
N SER A 63 7.91 5.35 12.68
CA SER A 63 8.15 3.90 12.73
C SER A 63 7.93 3.30 14.12
N LYS A 64 7.44 4.07 15.10
CA LYS A 64 7.23 3.59 16.47
C LYS A 64 6.21 2.44 16.44
N ILE A 65 6.72 1.23 16.66
CA ILE A 65 5.92 0.01 16.61
C ILE A 65 4.79 0.11 17.63
N VAL A 66 3.56 0.19 17.13
CA VAL A 66 2.36 0.02 17.95
C VAL A 66 2.00 -1.46 17.95
N ARG A 67 2.10 -2.09 19.13
CA ARG A 67 1.69 -3.48 19.32
C ARG A 67 0.19 -3.52 19.60
N LEU A 68 -0.58 -3.94 18.61
CA LEU A 68 -2.00 -4.26 18.76
C LEU A 68 -2.16 -5.76 18.96
N SER A 69 -2.95 -6.15 19.96
CA SER A 69 -3.45 -7.51 20.06
C SER A 69 -4.60 -7.70 19.07
N LYS A 70 -4.74 -8.93 18.58
CA LYS A 70 -5.92 -9.35 17.80
C LYS A 70 -7.15 -9.32 18.72
N PRO A 71 -8.20 -8.55 18.40
CA PRO A 71 -9.50 -8.66 19.09
C PRO A 71 -9.97 -10.11 19.13
N GLN A 72 -10.70 -10.52 20.16
CA GLN A 72 -11.26 -11.89 20.23
C GLN A 72 -12.76 -11.85 19.98
N PRO A 73 -13.30 -12.71 19.10
CA PRO A 73 -12.60 -13.70 18.27
C PRO A 73 -11.74 -13.05 17.15
N TRP A 74 -10.73 -13.76 16.64
CA TRP A 74 -10.01 -13.38 15.39
C TRP A 74 -9.89 -14.57 14.46
N LYS A 75 -10.95 -14.84 13.70
CA LYS A 75 -10.98 -15.94 12.75
C LYS A 75 -10.89 -15.41 11.33
N ILE A 76 -9.82 -15.77 10.63
CA ILE A 76 -9.67 -15.46 9.21
C ILE A 76 -10.10 -16.65 8.38
N THR A 77 -10.95 -16.41 7.40
CA THR A 77 -11.31 -17.38 6.36
C THR A 77 -10.96 -16.83 4.98
N GLN A 78 -10.72 -17.72 4.03
CA GLN A 78 -10.44 -17.36 2.66
C GLN A 78 -11.00 -18.39 1.68
N THR A 79 -11.44 -17.92 0.52
CA THR A 79 -11.83 -18.74 -0.62
C THR A 79 -10.91 -18.40 -1.77
N VAL A 80 -10.32 -19.40 -2.41
CA VAL A 80 -9.34 -19.21 -3.49
C VAL A 80 -9.84 -19.89 -4.76
N LYS A 81 -9.75 -19.17 -5.87
CA LYS A 81 -10.07 -19.65 -7.22
C LYS A 81 -8.88 -19.44 -8.14
N GLN A 82 -8.41 -20.51 -8.78
CA GLN A 82 -7.44 -20.41 -9.86
C GLN A 82 -8.14 -19.86 -11.11
N LEU A 83 -7.59 -18.80 -11.73
CA LEU A 83 -8.13 -18.19 -12.95
C LEU A 83 -7.30 -18.53 -14.20
N ALA A 84 -5.99 -18.58 -14.05
CA ALA A 84 -5.01 -18.96 -15.06
C ALA A 84 -3.77 -19.56 -14.36
N PRO A 85 -2.79 -20.21 -15.03
CA PRO A 85 -1.70 -20.92 -14.35
C PRO A 85 -0.98 -20.14 -13.24
N THR A 86 -0.73 -18.85 -13.45
CA THR A 86 -0.10 -17.96 -12.46
C THR A 86 -1.07 -16.99 -11.80
N THR A 87 -2.35 -17.00 -12.15
CA THR A 87 -3.33 -16.02 -11.66
C THR A 87 -4.35 -16.67 -10.74
N ARG A 88 -4.50 -16.12 -9.54
CA ARG A 88 -5.48 -16.54 -8.54
C ARG A 88 -6.34 -15.38 -8.10
N ARG A 89 -7.62 -15.63 -7.87
CA ARG A 89 -8.51 -14.71 -7.15
C ARG A 89 -8.81 -15.29 -5.79
N PHE A 90 -8.70 -14.49 -4.76
CA PHE A 90 -9.11 -14.88 -3.42
C PHE A 90 -9.95 -13.81 -2.76
N ALA A 91 -10.99 -14.23 -2.06
CA ALA A 91 -11.74 -13.40 -1.14
C ALA A 91 -11.42 -13.83 0.29
N TRP A 92 -11.37 -12.89 1.22
CA TRP A 92 -11.05 -13.17 2.61
C TRP A 92 -11.98 -12.41 3.56
N ALA A 93 -12.16 -12.98 4.74
CA ALA A 93 -13.06 -12.48 5.76
C ALA A 93 -12.42 -12.57 7.14
N VAL A 94 -12.81 -11.66 8.03
CA VAL A 94 -12.49 -11.68 9.46
C VAL A 94 -13.79 -11.86 10.21
N ASN A 95 -13.86 -12.85 11.10
CA ASN A 95 -15.04 -13.15 11.91
C ASN A 95 -16.33 -13.30 11.08
N GLY A 96 -16.21 -13.81 9.85
CA GLY A 96 -17.33 -13.99 8.92
C GLY A 96 -17.69 -12.75 8.09
N LYS A 97 -17.12 -11.57 8.37
CA LYS A 97 -17.28 -10.36 7.56
C LYS A 97 -16.26 -10.33 6.42
N THR A 98 -16.72 -10.22 5.19
CA THR A 98 -15.85 -10.06 4.01
C THR A 98 -15.03 -8.78 4.09
N CYS A 99 -13.70 -8.92 4.05
CA CYS A 99 -12.76 -7.82 4.19
C CYS A 99 -12.08 -7.41 2.88
N GLY A 100 -12.18 -8.26 1.85
CA GLY A 100 -11.80 -7.88 0.50
C GLY A 100 -11.64 -9.05 -0.44
N GLN A 101 -11.34 -8.70 -1.69
CA GLN A 101 -11.05 -9.62 -2.76
C GLN A 101 -9.84 -9.13 -3.55
N VAL A 102 -8.92 -10.05 -3.86
CA VAL A 102 -7.73 -9.75 -4.66
C VAL A 102 -7.61 -10.75 -5.79
N THR A 103 -7.41 -10.26 -7.00
CA THR A 103 -6.88 -11.04 -8.13
C THR A 103 -5.38 -10.78 -8.18
N ALA A 104 -4.54 -11.80 -8.06
CA ALA A 104 -3.09 -11.66 -8.06
C ALA A 104 -2.42 -12.57 -9.08
N ALA A 105 -1.31 -12.09 -9.65
CA ALA A 105 -0.44 -12.86 -10.53
C ALA A 105 0.87 -13.22 -9.82
N ALA A 106 1.10 -14.53 -9.70
CA ALA A 106 2.38 -15.08 -9.32
C ALA A 106 3.44 -14.74 -10.38
N THR A 107 4.70 -14.69 -9.94
CA THR A 107 5.92 -14.43 -10.75
C THR A 107 6.02 -13.07 -11.46
N LEU A 108 4.93 -12.31 -11.59
CA LEU A 108 4.96 -10.97 -12.14
C LEU A 108 5.61 -9.99 -11.15
N LEU A 109 6.74 -9.38 -11.56
CA LEU A 109 7.46 -8.33 -10.83
C LEU A 109 7.70 -8.65 -9.34
N PRO A 110 8.42 -9.74 -9.02
CA PRO A 110 8.57 -10.20 -7.64
C PRO A 110 9.28 -9.20 -6.73
N ASP A 111 10.20 -8.38 -7.28
CA ASP A 111 10.81 -7.30 -6.51
C ASP A 111 9.82 -6.17 -6.17
N THR A 112 8.91 -5.84 -7.08
CA THR A 112 7.83 -4.88 -6.80
C THR A 112 6.90 -5.39 -5.72
N VAL A 113 6.58 -6.69 -5.69
CA VAL A 113 5.78 -7.28 -4.61
C VAL A 113 6.48 -7.09 -3.25
N LYS A 114 7.80 -7.33 -3.20
CA LYS A 114 8.59 -7.08 -1.98
C LYS A 114 8.58 -5.61 -1.58
N ALA A 115 8.76 -4.70 -2.54
CA ALA A 115 8.74 -3.27 -2.28
C ALA A 115 7.37 -2.78 -1.76
N LEU A 116 6.27 -3.31 -2.30
CA LEU A 116 4.92 -3.04 -1.80
C LEU A 116 4.71 -3.59 -0.40
N GLN A 117 5.18 -4.81 -0.09
CA GLN A 117 5.15 -5.35 1.27
C GLN A 117 5.93 -4.47 2.26
N GLN A 118 7.10 -3.96 1.86
CA GLN A 118 7.89 -3.02 2.66
C GLN A 118 7.13 -1.70 2.90
N TYR A 119 6.51 -1.15 1.85
CA TYR A 119 5.68 0.05 1.94
C TYR A 119 4.54 -0.10 2.95
N TRP A 120 3.72 -1.16 2.82
CA TRP A 120 2.61 -1.39 3.73
C TRP A 120 3.08 -1.63 5.17
N LYS A 121 4.22 -2.32 5.35
CA LYS A 121 4.83 -2.50 6.67
C LYS A 121 5.29 -1.18 7.28
N ALA A 122 5.87 -0.28 6.49
CA ALA A 122 6.29 1.05 6.94
C ALA A 122 5.09 1.94 7.34
N LEU A 123 3.94 1.75 6.68
CA LEU A 123 2.70 2.48 6.97
C LEU A 123 1.95 1.93 8.21
N ALA A 124 2.11 0.64 8.52
CA ALA A 124 1.35 -0.07 9.55
C ALA A 124 1.34 0.60 10.94
N PRO A 125 2.44 1.18 11.47
CA PRO A 125 2.41 1.85 12.77
C PRO A 125 1.47 3.06 12.79
N SER A 126 1.47 3.87 11.74
CA SER A 126 0.54 5.00 11.62
C SER A 126 -0.91 4.52 11.53
N GLN A 127 -1.16 3.43 10.80
CA GLN A 127 -2.50 2.84 10.68
C GLN A 127 -2.99 2.28 12.03
N ALA A 128 -2.10 1.67 12.81
CA ALA A 128 -2.40 1.19 14.15
C ALA A 128 -2.75 2.33 15.12
N GLN A 129 -2.05 3.47 15.03
CA GLN A 129 -2.36 4.65 15.84
C GLN A 129 -3.71 5.26 15.46
N THR A 130 -3.98 5.42 14.16
CA THR A 130 -5.29 5.86 13.66
C THR A 130 -6.39 4.95 14.22
N TRP A 131 -6.21 3.63 14.09
CA TRP A 131 -7.15 2.65 14.62
C TRP A 131 -7.42 2.79 16.12
N GLN A 132 -6.38 2.99 16.94
CA GLN A 132 -6.53 3.20 18.38
C GLN A 132 -7.31 4.49 18.71
N ARG A 133 -7.18 5.53 17.89
CA ARG A 133 -7.87 6.81 18.06
C ARG A 133 -9.28 6.79 17.52
N THR A 134 -9.58 5.94 16.55
CA THR A 134 -10.93 5.71 16.06
C THR A 134 -11.82 5.25 17.22
N PRO A 135 -12.98 5.90 17.46
CA PRO A 135 -13.94 5.47 18.47
C PRO A 135 -14.33 4.00 18.28
N PRO A 136 -14.52 3.19 19.35
CA PRO A 136 -14.79 1.76 19.25
C PRO A 136 -15.93 1.37 18.30
N GLU A 137 -16.97 2.19 18.23
CA GLU A 137 -18.14 2.03 17.37
C GLU A 137 -17.86 2.28 15.88
N MET A 138 -16.77 2.98 15.56
CA MET A 138 -16.32 3.27 14.19
C MET A 138 -15.17 2.35 13.74
N ARG A 139 -14.73 1.43 14.60
CA ARG A 139 -13.64 0.50 14.31
C ARG A 139 -14.13 -0.65 13.42
N ASP A 140 -13.56 -0.78 12.23
CA ASP A 140 -13.76 -1.93 11.33
C ASP A 140 -12.62 -2.98 11.37
N GLU A 141 -12.87 -4.18 11.89
CA GLU A 141 -11.86 -5.26 11.98
C GLU A 141 -11.18 -5.58 10.63
N CYS A 142 -11.87 -5.32 9.52
CA CYS A 142 -11.29 -5.46 8.19
C CYS A 142 -10.16 -4.46 7.93
N ASP A 143 -10.28 -3.21 8.39
CA ASP A 143 -9.21 -2.20 8.29
C ASP A 143 -8.01 -2.61 9.14
N LEU A 144 -8.26 -3.08 10.38
CA LEU A 144 -7.21 -3.56 11.26
C LEU A 144 -6.44 -4.75 10.66
N ALA A 145 -7.17 -5.72 10.09
CA ALA A 145 -6.56 -6.87 9.44
C ALA A 145 -5.77 -6.46 8.19
N ARG A 146 -6.35 -5.63 7.33
CA ARG A 146 -5.79 -5.25 6.05
C ARG A 146 -4.55 -4.37 6.19
N TYR A 147 -4.58 -3.42 7.12
CA TYR A 147 -3.58 -2.35 7.23
C TYR A 147 -2.60 -2.48 8.38
N VAL A 148 -2.81 -3.45 9.29
CA VAL A 148 -1.93 -3.64 10.44
C VAL A 148 -1.56 -5.10 10.66
N LEU A 149 -2.53 -5.97 10.94
CA LEU A 149 -2.24 -7.29 11.54
C LEU A 149 -2.01 -8.42 10.53
N ASP A 150 -2.57 -8.32 9.33
CA ASP A 150 -2.60 -9.39 8.34
C ASP A 150 -2.22 -8.88 6.91
N ILE A 151 -1.49 -7.75 6.82
CA ILE A 151 -0.96 -7.13 5.58
C ILE A 151 -0.39 -8.15 4.57
N PRO A 152 0.44 -9.15 4.97
CA PRO A 152 1.06 -10.07 4.00
C PRO A 152 0.04 -10.83 3.12
N ARG A 153 -1.22 -10.92 3.55
CA ARG A 153 -2.29 -11.59 2.77
C ARG A 153 -2.55 -10.92 1.43
N LEU A 154 -2.44 -9.59 1.32
CA LEU A 154 -2.65 -8.89 0.05
C LEU A 154 -1.67 -9.35 -1.04
N PHE A 155 -0.50 -9.84 -0.63
CA PHE A 155 0.61 -10.18 -1.51
C PHE A 155 0.90 -11.69 -1.56
N GLN A 156 0.11 -12.51 -0.87
CA GLN A 156 0.41 -13.93 -0.66
C GLN A 156 0.45 -14.76 -1.96
N TYR A 157 -0.18 -14.29 -3.03
CA TYR A 157 -0.18 -14.93 -4.34
C TYR A 157 0.54 -14.12 -5.44
N GLY A 158 1.33 -13.10 -5.06
CA GLY A 158 2.11 -12.29 -5.99
C GLY A 158 1.60 -10.85 -6.14
N LEU A 159 1.76 -10.28 -7.34
CA LEU A 159 1.38 -8.90 -7.61
C LEU A 159 -0.15 -8.78 -7.69
N PRO A 160 -0.79 -7.88 -6.93
CA PRO A 160 -2.22 -7.59 -7.08
C PRO A 160 -2.48 -7.00 -8.47
N LEU A 161 -3.30 -7.68 -9.25
CA LEU A 161 -3.86 -7.19 -10.52
C LEU A 161 -5.19 -6.46 -10.30
N GLU A 162 -5.98 -6.93 -9.34
CA GLU A 162 -7.19 -6.27 -8.86
C GLU A 162 -7.24 -6.41 -7.34
N ASP A 163 -7.66 -5.37 -6.64
CA ASP A 163 -7.87 -5.37 -5.20
C ASP A 163 -9.12 -4.55 -4.89
N ILE A 164 -10.04 -5.15 -4.16
CA ILE A 164 -11.30 -4.56 -3.73
C ILE A 164 -11.34 -4.66 -2.21
N ALA A 165 -11.29 -3.52 -1.54
CA ALA A 165 -11.38 -3.43 -0.08
C ALA A 165 -12.83 -3.45 0.40
N SER A 166 -13.05 -3.79 1.66
CA SER A 166 -14.39 -3.82 2.28
C SER A 166 -15.10 -2.48 2.32
N ASP A 167 -14.37 -1.38 2.30
CA ASP A 167 -14.93 -0.04 2.29
C ASP A 167 -15.23 0.47 0.89
N GLY A 168 -14.98 -0.33 -0.16
CA GLY A 168 -15.29 0.00 -1.55
C GLY A 168 -14.12 0.61 -2.33
N ARG A 169 -12.97 0.85 -1.70
CA ARG A 169 -11.75 1.23 -2.44
C ARG A 169 -11.37 0.13 -3.41
N THR A 170 -10.97 0.51 -4.62
CA THR A 170 -10.50 -0.42 -5.63
C THR A 170 -9.14 -0.02 -6.18
N ARG A 171 -8.38 -1.01 -6.62
CA ARG A 171 -7.12 -0.86 -7.35
C ARG A 171 -7.11 -1.85 -8.51
N ARG A 172 -6.82 -1.38 -9.71
CA ARG A 172 -6.72 -2.21 -10.92
C ARG A 172 -5.41 -1.95 -11.64
N TYR A 173 -4.63 -3.00 -11.84
CA TYR A 173 -3.40 -2.96 -12.62
C TYR A 173 -3.71 -2.65 -14.09
N GLU A 174 -2.94 -1.74 -14.67
CA GLU A 174 -3.05 -1.38 -16.09
C GLU A 174 -1.86 -1.86 -16.91
N SER A 175 -0.64 -1.58 -16.45
CA SER A 175 0.57 -1.88 -17.21
C SER A 175 1.84 -1.85 -16.36
N ASN A 176 2.92 -2.41 -16.89
CA ASN A 176 4.26 -2.18 -16.41
C ASN A 176 5.27 -2.05 -17.54
N ARG A 177 6.41 -1.43 -17.25
CA ARG A 177 7.57 -1.37 -18.15
C ARG A 177 8.86 -1.24 -17.36
N GLN A 178 9.96 -1.68 -17.98
CA GLN A 178 11.30 -1.44 -17.47
C GLN A 178 11.86 -0.16 -18.07
N LEU A 179 12.38 0.71 -17.23
CA LEU A 179 12.97 1.99 -17.62
C LEU A 179 14.41 2.11 -17.11
N PRO A 180 15.26 2.91 -17.79
CA PRO A 180 16.52 3.37 -17.22
C PRO A 180 16.32 4.01 -15.84
N MET A 181 17.34 3.91 -14.98
CA MET A 181 17.31 4.57 -13.68
C MET A 181 17.31 6.09 -13.85
N GLN A 182 16.37 6.77 -13.19
CA GLN A 182 16.30 8.23 -13.12
C GLN A 182 16.39 8.65 -11.66
N ALA A 183 17.61 8.91 -11.20
CA ALA A 183 17.88 9.13 -9.78
C ALA A 183 17.09 10.31 -9.18
N ASP A 184 16.90 11.38 -9.94
CA ASP A 184 16.23 12.61 -9.49
C ASP A 184 14.77 12.40 -9.10
N LEU A 185 14.12 11.34 -9.59
CA LEU A 185 12.75 10.98 -9.18
C LEU A 185 12.67 10.45 -7.75
N PHE A 186 13.79 10.09 -7.13
CA PHE A 186 13.84 9.50 -5.79
C PHE A 186 14.46 10.43 -4.74
N VAL A 187 14.58 11.71 -5.06
CA VAL A 187 15.19 12.71 -4.18
C VAL A 187 14.12 13.67 -3.66
N VAL A 188 14.08 13.84 -2.34
CA VAL A 188 13.38 14.97 -1.73
C VAL A 188 14.27 16.20 -1.85
N PRO A 189 13.79 17.32 -2.43
CA PRO A 189 14.59 18.53 -2.55
C PRO A 189 15.12 18.99 -1.19
N LYS A 190 16.41 19.33 -1.11
CA LYS A 190 17.07 19.74 0.15
C LYS A 190 16.44 20.96 0.82
N SER A 191 15.76 21.80 0.05
CA SER A 191 15.04 22.98 0.55
C SER A 191 13.75 22.62 1.29
N TYR A 192 13.25 21.39 1.18
CA TYR A 192 11.98 21.02 1.78
C TYR A 192 12.13 20.77 3.28
N GLN A 193 11.19 21.27 4.05
CA GLN A 193 11.13 21.00 5.48
C GLN A 193 10.63 19.57 5.70
N THR A 194 11.41 18.75 6.41
CA THR A 194 10.92 17.44 6.87
C THR A 194 10.16 17.61 8.18
N VAL A 195 8.87 17.29 8.15
CA VAL A 195 7.97 17.34 9.31
C VAL A 195 7.74 15.92 9.77
N ARG A 196 7.92 15.67 11.08
CA ARG A 196 7.46 14.40 11.66
C ARG A 196 5.96 14.49 11.83
N LEU A 197 5.22 13.50 11.34
CA LEU A 197 3.82 13.35 11.69
C LEU A 197 3.78 12.96 13.17
N ALA A 198 3.67 13.96 14.04
CA ALA A 198 3.40 13.75 15.45
C ALA A 198 1.98 13.17 15.53
N ASN A 199 1.91 11.85 15.56
CA ASN A 199 0.68 11.17 15.91
C ASN A 199 0.55 11.23 17.42
#